data_AF-A0A2T7Q2Y4-F1
#
_entry.id   AF-A0A2T7Q2Y4-F1
#
_cell.length_a   1.000
_cell.length_b   1.000
_cell.length_c   1.000
_cell.angle_alpha   90.00
_cell.angle_beta   90.00
_cell.angle_gamma   90.00
#
_symmetry.space_group_name_H-M   'P 1'
#
loop_
_entity.id
_entity.type
_entity.pdbx_description
1 polymer ?
#
loop_
_entity_poly.entity_id
_entity_poly.type
_entity_poly.pdbx_seq_one_letter_code
_entity_poly.pdbx_strand_id
1 'polypeptide(L)'
;MKKIVLGTLALMIGIAGLQAQDKTDKAPPSKPVYGKHHGKRGMHGKHDVNYKKLNLTQDQQDQMKKINADFKSKMDELKKSEATITVKNYKEKRQAIAKQHRDQVQNVLTKEQKDQLAKMHSERGKTFGKGPRKGFEGGPGRGMDKMKAELGLSDEQTAKMKTLQEDTRAKMKSIRENQSLSEDAKKQQVMAAFKDQREGMNKILTPEQQKKMESMRPKHMHREAK
;
A
#
# COMPACT_ATOMS: atom_id res chain seq x y z
N MET A 1 36.99 -30.68 -8.10
CA MET A 1 36.37 -31.00 -9.41
C MET A 1 34.92 -30.57 -9.38
N LYS A 2 34.51 -29.74 -10.34
CA LYS A 2 33.15 -29.23 -10.53
C LYS A 2 32.25 -30.34 -11.06
N LYS A 3 31.07 -30.55 -10.49
CA LYS A 3 29.95 -31.23 -11.16
C LYS A 3 28.66 -30.47 -10.86
N ILE A 4 28.20 -29.74 -11.86
CA ILE A 4 26.92 -29.05 -11.94
C ILE A 4 25.92 -30.08 -12.46
N VAL A 5 24.85 -30.35 -11.71
CA VAL A 5 23.72 -31.15 -12.20
C VAL A 5 22.57 -30.19 -12.48
N LEU A 6 22.34 -29.95 -13.77
CA LEU A 6 21.18 -29.29 -14.35
C LEU A 6 19.96 -30.20 -14.18
N GLY A 7 19.03 -29.83 -13.30
CA GLY A 7 17.71 -30.45 -13.21
C GLY A 7 16.66 -29.58 -13.91
N THR A 8 16.32 -29.93 -15.15
CA THR A 8 15.21 -29.35 -15.92
C THR A 8 13.88 -29.80 -15.33
N LEU A 9 13.11 -28.88 -14.74
CA LEU A 9 11.72 -29.14 -14.35
C LEU A 9 10.80 -28.72 -15.52
N ALA A 10 10.29 -29.72 -16.25
CA ALA A 10 9.28 -29.53 -17.28
C ALA A 10 7.93 -29.23 -16.63
N LEU A 11 7.33 -28.08 -16.94
CA LEU A 11 6.03 -27.66 -16.46
C LEU A 11 4.99 -27.95 -17.56
N MET A 12 4.41 -29.15 -17.51
CA MET A 12 3.30 -29.56 -18.38
C MET A 12 1.99 -28.93 -17.86
N ILE A 13 1.48 -27.91 -18.55
CA ILE A 13 0.12 -27.41 -18.36
C ILE A 13 -0.78 -28.17 -19.33
N GLY A 14 -1.51 -29.16 -18.83
CA GLY A 14 -2.58 -29.82 -19.56
C GLY A 14 -3.82 -28.93 -19.62
N ILE A 15 -4.21 -28.50 -20.82
CA ILE A 15 -5.50 -27.88 -21.11
C ILE A 15 -6.47 -29.01 -21.47
N ALA A 16 -7.37 -29.35 -20.55
CA ALA A 16 -8.57 -30.11 -20.89
C ALA A 16 -9.72 -29.12 -21.09
N GLY A 17 -10.12 -28.95 -22.35
CA GLY A 17 -11.31 -28.20 -22.70
C GLY A 17 -12.57 -29.02 -22.46
N LEU A 18 -13.62 -28.37 -21.97
CA LEU A 18 -15.00 -28.74 -22.22
C LEU A 18 -15.79 -27.45 -22.43
N GLN A 19 -16.30 -27.31 -23.65
CA GLN A 19 -17.31 -26.33 -24.02
C GLN A 19 -18.67 -26.84 -23.57
N ALA A 20 -19.51 -25.97 -23.01
CA ALA A 20 -20.96 -26.13 -23.04
C ALA A 20 -21.56 -24.75 -23.31
N GLN A 21 -22.33 -24.70 -24.41
CA GLN A 21 -23.15 -23.56 -24.81
C GLN A 21 -24.35 -23.43 -23.87
N ASP A 22 -24.66 -22.21 -23.47
CA ASP A 22 -26.04 -21.82 -23.21
C ASP A 22 -26.27 -20.44 -23.82
N LYS A 23 -27.12 -20.41 -24.86
CA LYS A 23 -27.67 -19.20 -25.45
C LYS A 23 -28.86 -18.80 -24.61
N THR A 24 -28.69 -17.77 -23.79
CA THR A 24 -29.80 -16.97 -23.27
C THR A 24 -29.45 -15.51 -23.47
N ASP A 25 -30.41 -14.76 -24.00
CA ASP A 25 -30.28 -13.38 -24.46
C ASP A 25 -29.58 -12.48 -23.43
N LYS A 26 -28.34 -12.09 -23.73
CA LYS A 26 -27.61 -11.09 -22.95
C LYS A 26 -27.54 -9.81 -23.76
N ALA A 27 -28.27 -8.80 -23.27
CA ALA A 27 -28.03 -7.40 -23.57
C ALA A 27 -26.51 -7.12 -23.62
N PRO A 28 -26.05 -6.24 -24.54
CA PRO A 28 -24.63 -5.99 -24.72
C PRO A 28 -24.01 -5.60 -23.37
N PRO A 29 -22.85 -6.17 -22.98
CA PRO A 29 -22.26 -5.86 -21.69
C PRO A 29 -22.00 -4.35 -21.65
N SER A 30 -22.70 -3.68 -20.74
CA SER A 30 -22.40 -2.30 -20.40
C SER A 30 -20.93 -2.27 -20.00
N LYS A 31 -20.11 -1.55 -20.78
CA LYS A 31 -18.71 -1.32 -20.42
C LYS A 31 -18.70 -0.86 -18.97
N PRO A 32 -17.91 -1.45 -18.06
CA PRO A 32 -17.78 -0.87 -16.74
C PRO A 32 -17.19 0.53 -16.95
N VAL A 33 -18.01 1.56 -16.71
CA VAL A 33 -17.58 2.95 -16.73
C VAL A 33 -16.74 3.15 -15.47
N TYR A 34 -15.55 2.55 -15.46
CA TYR A 34 -14.48 3.01 -14.59
C TYR A 34 -14.13 4.40 -15.09
N GLY A 35 -14.61 5.39 -14.33
CA GLY A 35 -14.29 6.79 -14.56
C GLY A 35 -12.81 6.93 -14.85
N LYS A 36 -12.52 7.53 -16.00
CA LYS A 36 -11.19 7.92 -16.45
C LYS A 36 -10.54 8.71 -15.31
N HIS A 37 -9.73 8.04 -14.50
CA HIS A 37 -8.98 8.68 -13.41
C HIS A 37 -7.91 9.58 -14.04
N HIS A 38 -8.31 10.76 -14.48
CA HIS A 38 -7.40 11.89 -14.70
C HIS A 38 -7.01 12.48 -13.34
N GLY A 39 -6.44 11.64 -12.47
CA GLY A 39 -5.58 12.15 -11.40
C GLY A 39 -4.39 12.79 -12.08
N LYS A 40 -4.15 14.08 -11.80
CA LYS A 40 -3.01 14.82 -12.35
C LYS A 40 -1.77 13.94 -12.29
N ARG A 41 -1.18 13.73 -13.47
CA ARG A 41 0.07 13.03 -13.74
C ARG A 41 1.22 13.72 -13.02
N GLY A 42 1.31 13.47 -11.72
CA GLY A 42 2.20 14.16 -10.81
C GLY A 42 2.46 13.31 -9.57
N MET A 43 2.75 12.02 -9.78
CA MET A 43 3.44 11.18 -8.78
C MET A 43 3.97 9.87 -9.40
N HIS A 44 4.50 9.94 -10.62
CA HIS A 44 5.65 9.10 -11.00
C HIS A 44 6.92 9.79 -10.52
N GLY A 45 6.99 10.07 -9.20
CA GLY A 45 8.30 10.19 -8.59
C GLY A 45 8.94 8.85 -8.82
N LYS A 46 9.89 8.78 -9.75
CA LYS A 46 10.65 7.57 -10.07
C LYS A 46 11.03 6.92 -8.75
N HIS A 47 10.28 5.88 -8.38
CA HIS A 47 10.64 4.94 -7.33
C HIS A 47 11.71 3.99 -7.89
N ASP A 48 12.57 4.48 -8.79
CA ASP A 48 13.91 3.97 -8.89
C ASP A 48 14.54 4.25 -7.52
N VAL A 49 14.43 3.26 -6.64
CA VAL A 49 15.57 2.89 -5.80
C VAL A 49 16.76 2.99 -6.73
N ASN A 50 17.56 4.04 -6.59
CA ASN A 50 18.52 4.41 -7.62
C ASN A 50 19.68 3.41 -7.53
N TYR A 51 19.48 2.22 -8.09
CA TYR A 51 20.44 1.12 -8.14
C TYR A 51 21.74 1.56 -8.82
N LYS A 52 21.72 2.70 -9.55
CA LYS A 52 22.92 3.36 -10.08
C LYS A 52 23.96 3.71 -9.00
N LYS A 53 23.55 3.84 -7.73
CA LYS A 53 24.47 4.08 -6.61
C LYS A 53 25.16 2.83 -6.06
N LEU A 54 24.80 1.64 -6.55
CA LEU A 54 25.35 0.35 -6.08
C LEU A 54 26.55 -0.14 -6.90
N ASN A 55 27.05 0.66 -7.86
CA ASN A 55 28.17 0.30 -8.74
C ASN A 55 28.02 -1.13 -9.30
N LEU A 56 26.85 -1.42 -9.87
CA LEU A 56 26.54 -2.76 -10.40
C LEU A 56 27.48 -3.12 -11.56
N THR A 57 27.93 -4.37 -11.60
CA THR A 57 28.69 -4.90 -12.74
C THR A 57 27.81 -4.95 -14.00
N GLN A 58 28.43 -5.08 -15.17
CA GLN A 58 27.68 -5.17 -16.44
C GLN A 58 26.69 -6.34 -16.42
N ASP A 59 27.13 -7.51 -15.95
CA ASP A 59 26.27 -8.70 -15.81
C ASP A 59 25.09 -8.46 -14.86
N GLN A 60 25.33 -7.82 -13.72
CA GLN A 60 24.27 -7.45 -12.77
C GLN A 60 23.28 -6.47 -13.41
N GLN A 61 23.75 -5.48 -14.16
CA GLN A 61 22.88 -4.53 -14.86
C GLN A 61 21.97 -5.22 -15.89
N ASP A 62 22.51 -6.17 -16.64
CA ASP A 62 21.74 -6.90 -17.65
C ASP A 62 20.74 -7.88 -17.02
N GLN A 63 21.09 -8.51 -15.90
CA GLN A 63 20.15 -9.28 -15.09
C GLN A 63 19.02 -8.39 -14.54
N MET A 64 19.35 -7.20 -14.02
CA MET A 64 18.36 -6.24 -13.51
C MET A 64 17.40 -5.77 -14.60
N LYS A 65 17.89 -5.52 -15.83
CA LYS A 65 17.03 -5.18 -16.98
C LYS A 65 16.02 -6.29 -17.27
N LYS A 66 16.46 -7.55 -17.29
CA LYS A 66 15.60 -8.72 -17.51
C LYS A 66 14.53 -8.85 -16.42
N ILE A 67 14.94 -8.73 -15.15
CA ILE A 67 14.02 -8.78 -13.99
C ILE A 67 12.97 -7.67 -14.07
N ASN A 68 13.38 -6.44 -14.42
CA ASN A 68 12.47 -5.31 -14.55
C ASN A 68 11.51 -5.46 -15.74
N ALA A 69 11.98 -6.04 -16.86
CA ALA A 69 11.13 -6.34 -18.00
C ALA A 69 10.05 -7.40 -17.67
N ASP A 70 10.43 -8.47 -16.97
CA ASP A 70 9.49 -9.50 -16.49
C ASP A 70 8.46 -8.90 -15.52
N PHE A 71 8.90 -8.12 -14.54
CA PHE A 71 7.99 -7.44 -13.60
C PHE A 71 7.01 -6.53 -14.32
N LYS A 72 7.48 -5.72 -15.28
CA LYS A 72 6.62 -4.84 -16.07
C LYS A 72 5.59 -5.66 -16.86
N SER A 73 6.02 -6.72 -17.53
CA SER A 73 5.14 -7.60 -18.31
C SER A 73 4.03 -8.20 -17.43
N LYS A 74 4.38 -8.77 -16.27
CA LYS A 74 3.41 -9.32 -15.30
C LYS A 74 2.45 -8.28 -14.75
N MET A 75 2.92 -7.06 -14.50
CA MET A 75 2.08 -5.97 -14.05
C MET A 75 1.12 -5.49 -15.15
N ASP A 76 1.57 -5.42 -16.40
CA ASP A 76 0.73 -5.07 -17.55
C ASP A 76 -0.34 -6.14 -17.80
N GLU A 77 0.01 -7.42 -17.68
CA GLU A 77 -0.93 -8.54 -17.75
C GLU A 77 -1.97 -8.49 -16.62
N LEU A 78 -1.51 -8.31 -15.37
CA LEU A 78 -2.41 -8.15 -14.22
C LEU A 78 -3.37 -6.98 -14.44
N LYS A 79 -2.89 -5.86 -14.97
CA LYS A 79 -3.72 -4.68 -15.28
C LYS A 79 -4.78 -4.98 -16.33
N LYS A 80 -4.48 -5.79 -17.36
CA LYS A 80 -5.49 -6.25 -18.33
C LYS A 80 -6.58 -7.09 -17.68
N SER A 81 -6.24 -7.86 -16.62
CA SER A 81 -7.21 -8.64 -15.85
C SER A 81 -8.01 -7.86 -14.80
N GLU A 82 -7.74 -6.56 -14.62
CA GLU A 82 -8.38 -5.74 -13.57
C GLU A 82 -9.91 -5.73 -13.67
N ALA A 83 -10.45 -5.74 -14.90
CA ALA A 83 -11.89 -5.75 -15.14
C ALA A 83 -12.55 -7.13 -14.90
N THR A 84 -11.78 -8.21 -14.81
CA THR A 84 -12.30 -9.59 -14.73
C THR A 84 -12.09 -10.26 -13.38
N ILE A 85 -11.25 -9.70 -12.51
CA ILE A 85 -10.95 -10.27 -11.18
C ILE A 85 -11.40 -9.35 -10.05
N THR A 86 -11.63 -9.94 -8.87
CA THR A 86 -11.96 -9.16 -7.67
C THR A 86 -10.78 -8.30 -7.21
N VAL A 87 -11.07 -7.18 -6.54
CA VAL A 87 -10.05 -6.29 -5.96
C VAL A 87 -9.13 -7.03 -4.98
N LYS A 88 -9.67 -8.00 -4.21
CA LYS A 88 -8.88 -8.86 -3.31
C LYS A 88 -7.85 -9.66 -4.10
N ASN A 89 -8.29 -10.39 -5.12
CA ASN A 89 -7.43 -11.22 -5.95
C ASN A 89 -6.40 -10.37 -6.72
N TYR A 90 -6.79 -9.20 -7.22
CA TYR A 90 -5.87 -8.26 -7.85
C TYR A 90 -4.76 -7.82 -6.90
N LYS A 91 -5.11 -7.46 -5.67
CA LYS A 91 -4.14 -7.05 -4.64
C LYS A 91 -3.18 -8.18 -4.29
N GLU A 92 -3.68 -9.40 -4.11
CA GLU A 92 -2.88 -10.58 -3.81
C GLU A 92 -1.90 -10.90 -4.95
N LYS A 93 -2.37 -10.93 -6.20
CA LYS A 93 -1.50 -11.12 -7.38
C LYS A 93 -0.43 -10.04 -7.48
N ARG A 94 -0.80 -8.77 -7.26
CA ARG A 94 0.15 -7.66 -7.25
C ARG A 94 1.21 -7.83 -6.16
N GLN A 95 0.82 -8.26 -4.97
CA GLN A 95 1.75 -8.52 -3.86
C GLN A 95 2.70 -9.67 -4.19
N ALA A 96 2.19 -10.75 -4.79
CA ALA A 96 3.01 -11.87 -5.22
C ALA A 96 4.04 -11.46 -6.27
N ILE A 97 3.63 -10.72 -7.31
CA ILE A 97 4.52 -10.19 -8.36
C ILE A 97 5.60 -9.27 -7.75
N ALA A 98 5.21 -8.38 -6.83
CA ALA A 98 6.15 -7.48 -6.16
C ALA A 98 7.15 -8.23 -5.25
N LYS A 99 6.70 -9.28 -4.56
CA LYS A 99 7.57 -10.14 -3.74
C LYS A 99 8.58 -10.88 -4.63
N GLN A 100 8.11 -11.50 -5.71
CA GLN A 100 8.97 -12.20 -6.66
C GLN A 100 10.04 -11.27 -7.25
N HIS A 101 9.65 -10.08 -7.69
CA HIS A 101 10.58 -9.09 -8.21
C HIS A 101 11.64 -8.72 -7.19
N ARG A 102 11.23 -8.45 -5.94
CA ARG A 102 12.16 -8.13 -4.85
C ARG A 102 13.15 -9.27 -4.62
N ASP A 103 12.69 -10.52 -4.56
CA ASP A 103 13.54 -11.68 -4.29
C ASP A 103 14.56 -11.89 -5.43
N GLN A 104 14.12 -11.73 -6.69
CA GLN A 104 15.02 -11.79 -7.85
C GLN A 104 16.09 -10.70 -7.82
N VAL A 105 15.70 -9.45 -7.50
CA VAL A 105 16.67 -8.35 -7.35
C VAL A 105 17.68 -8.66 -6.24
N GLN A 106 17.21 -9.17 -5.10
CA GLN A 106 18.10 -9.54 -3.99
C GLN A 106 19.09 -10.65 -4.38
N ASN A 107 18.73 -11.55 -5.30
CA ASN A 107 19.64 -12.61 -5.73
C ASN A 107 20.75 -12.11 -6.68
N VAL A 108 20.58 -10.95 -7.33
CA VAL A 108 21.60 -10.33 -8.20
C VAL A 108 22.65 -9.56 -7.41
N LEU A 109 22.27 -9.02 -6.24
CA LEU A 109 23.13 -8.15 -5.44
C LEU A 109 24.08 -8.94 -4.53
N THR A 110 25.31 -8.44 -4.37
CA THR A 110 26.25 -8.95 -3.36
C THR A 110 25.80 -8.57 -1.95
N LYS A 111 26.40 -9.18 -0.94
CA LYS A 111 26.11 -8.86 0.46
C LYS A 111 26.37 -7.38 0.77
N GLU A 112 27.48 -6.85 0.29
CA GLU A 112 27.91 -5.46 0.50
C GLU A 112 26.92 -4.49 -0.16
N GLN A 113 26.44 -4.80 -1.37
CA GLN A 113 25.45 -4.01 -2.08
C GLN A 113 24.08 -4.03 -1.38
N LYS A 114 23.69 -5.15 -0.77
CA LYS A 114 22.48 -5.25 0.06
C LYS A 114 22.59 -4.38 1.31
N ASP A 115 23.74 -4.40 1.96
CA ASP A 115 24.01 -3.59 3.15
C ASP A 115 23.99 -2.09 2.80
N GLN A 116 24.54 -1.69 1.65
CA GLN A 116 24.45 -0.32 1.14
C GLN A 116 23.00 0.07 0.82
N LEU A 117 22.21 -0.84 0.23
CA LEU A 117 20.80 -0.61 -0.05
C LEU A 117 19.99 -0.44 1.25
N ALA A 118 20.23 -1.27 2.27
CA ALA A 118 19.60 -1.14 3.58
C ALA A 118 19.95 0.19 4.26
N LYS A 119 21.22 0.63 4.16
CA LYS A 119 21.67 1.94 4.64
C LYS A 119 20.96 3.08 3.90
N MET A 120 20.90 3.02 2.56
CA MET A 120 20.16 4.00 1.76
C MET A 120 18.67 4.04 2.10
N HIS A 121 18.04 2.90 2.39
CA HIS A 121 16.65 2.86 2.84
C HIS A 121 16.46 3.49 4.22
N SER A 122 17.37 3.22 5.17
CA SER A 122 17.36 3.83 6.49
C SER A 122 17.58 5.34 6.42
N GLU A 123 18.56 5.78 5.63
CA GLU A 123 18.83 7.20 5.37
C GLU A 123 17.66 7.88 4.67
N ARG A 124 17.06 7.24 3.65
CA ARG A 124 15.85 7.74 3.01
C ARG A 124 14.69 7.82 4.00
N GLY A 125 14.55 6.85 4.90
CA GLY A 125 13.60 6.89 6.01
C GLY A 125 13.83 8.08 6.95
N LYS A 126 15.09 8.47 7.17
CA LYS A 126 15.47 9.65 7.98
C LYS A 126 15.24 10.97 7.22
N THR A 127 15.59 11.04 5.94
CA THR A 127 15.45 12.25 5.09
C THR A 127 13.98 12.52 4.71
N PHE A 128 13.22 11.48 4.37
CA PHE A 128 11.77 11.57 4.14
C PHE A 128 10.95 11.46 5.44
N GLY A 129 11.60 11.19 6.58
CA GLY A 129 11.00 11.18 7.92
C GLY A 129 11.17 12.48 8.70
N LYS A 130 12.05 13.40 8.25
CA LYS A 130 12.30 14.70 8.91
C LYS A 130 11.82 15.94 8.14
N GLY A 131 11.30 15.80 6.92
CA GLY A 131 10.67 16.91 6.19
C GLY A 131 9.13 16.85 6.25
N PRO A 132 8.40 17.98 6.27
CA PRO A 132 6.97 17.94 6.07
C PRO A 132 6.71 17.31 4.71
N ARG A 133 6.15 16.09 4.68
CA ARG A 133 5.51 15.59 3.48
C ARG A 133 4.46 16.63 3.12
N LYS A 134 4.65 17.35 2.02
CA LYS A 134 3.68 18.29 1.46
C LYS A 134 2.47 17.45 1.00
N GLY A 135 1.57 17.15 1.94
CA GLY A 135 0.46 16.19 1.80
C GLY A 135 0.29 15.17 2.95
N PHE A 136 1.21 15.13 3.93
CA PHE A 136 1.07 14.36 5.17
C PHE A 136 1.67 15.18 6.33
N GLU A 137 1.02 16.30 6.68
CA GLU A 137 1.35 17.12 7.86
C GLU A 137 0.91 16.40 9.15
N GLY A 138 1.54 15.29 9.46
CA GLY A 138 1.15 14.47 10.61
C GLY A 138 2.34 13.78 11.24
N GLY A 139 3.31 14.55 11.73
CA GLY A 139 4.18 14.03 12.80
C GLY A 139 3.35 13.77 14.06
N PRO A 140 3.77 12.87 14.98
CA PRO A 140 3.10 12.70 16.27
C PRO A 140 3.07 14.08 16.98
N GLY A 141 1.88 14.62 17.22
CA GLY A 141 1.68 15.94 17.85
C GLY A 141 1.19 17.04 16.91
N ARG A 142 1.77 17.22 15.72
CA ARG A 142 1.39 18.35 14.83
C ARG A 142 -0.05 18.30 14.31
N GLY A 143 -0.61 17.09 14.16
CA GLY A 143 -2.01 16.94 13.80
C GLY A 143 -2.97 17.41 14.91
N MET A 144 -2.57 17.25 16.18
CA MET A 144 -3.39 17.63 17.33
C MET A 144 -3.36 19.14 17.57
N ASP A 145 -2.20 19.78 17.43
CA ASP A 145 -2.08 21.23 17.58
C ASP A 145 -2.86 21.98 16.49
N LYS A 146 -2.80 21.49 15.25
CA LYS A 146 -3.63 21.99 14.14
C LYS A 146 -5.11 21.78 14.42
N MET A 147 -5.51 20.58 14.85
CA MET A 147 -6.90 20.30 15.18
C MET A 147 -7.41 21.18 16.33
N LYS A 148 -6.58 21.42 17.36
CA LYS A 148 -6.90 22.34 18.47
C LYS A 148 -7.19 23.75 17.95
N ALA A 149 -6.29 24.29 17.12
CA ALA A 149 -6.45 25.63 16.55
C ALA A 149 -7.64 25.72 15.58
N GLU A 150 -7.81 24.72 14.71
CA GLU A 150 -8.82 24.71 13.67
C GLU A 150 -10.23 24.48 14.23
N LEU A 151 -10.40 23.61 15.23
CA LEU A 151 -11.69 23.33 15.86
C LEU A 151 -11.96 24.19 17.10
N GLY A 152 -10.99 24.98 17.55
CA GLY A 152 -11.10 25.76 18.79
C GLY A 152 -11.37 24.86 20.00
N LEU A 153 -10.58 23.79 20.15
CA LEU A 153 -10.78 22.84 21.25
C LEU A 153 -10.42 23.49 22.60
N SER A 154 -11.25 23.27 23.62
CA SER A 154 -10.92 23.64 24.99
C SER A 154 -9.74 22.80 25.51
N ASP A 155 -9.15 23.22 26.64
CA ASP A 155 -8.06 22.46 27.26
C ASP A 155 -8.52 21.09 27.75
N GLU A 156 -9.74 20.99 28.27
CA GLU A 156 -10.35 19.71 28.66
C GLU A 156 -10.60 18.79 27.45
N GLN A 157 -11.12 19.34 26.35
CA GLN A 157 -11.29 18.57 25.10
C GLN A 157 -9.94 18.12 24.56
N THR A 158 -8.93 18.98 24.62
CA THR A 158 -7.56 18.68 24.20
C THR A 158 -6.96 17.53 25.02
N ALA A 159 -7.15 17.54 26.34
CA ALA A 159 -6.69 16.47 27.22
C ALA A 159 -7.36 15.14 26.87
N LYS A 160 -8.70 15.11 26.75
CA LYS A 160 -9.46 13.90 26.37
C LYS A 160 -9.04 13.35 25.00
N MET A 161 -8.77 14.22 24.04
CA MET A 161 -8.30 13.84 22.71
C MET A 161 -6.90 13.21 22.74
N LYS A 162 -5.99 13.73 23.57
CA LYS A 162 -4.65 13.15 23.76
C LYS A 162 -4.74 11.73 24.32
N THR A 163 -5.53 11.54 25.38
CA THR A 163 -5.76 10.21 25.98
C THR A 163 -6.33 9.24 24.94
N LEU A 164 -7.37 9.65 24.20
CA LEU A 164 -7.94 8.83 23.13
C LEU A 164 -6.91 8.42 22.07
N GLN A 165 -6.00 9.32 21.71
CA GLN A 165 -4.93 9.05 20.75
C GLN A 165 -3.89 8.06 21.31
N GLU A 166 -3.52 8.19 22.57
CA GLU A 166 -2.58 7.29 23.27
C GLU A 166 -3.17 5.88 23.38
N ASP A 167 -4.43 5.76 23.78
CA ASP A 167 -5.14 4.48 23.87
C ASP A 167 -5.23 3.80 22.50
N THR A 168 -5.58 4.56 21.47
CA THR A 168 -5.62 4.03 20.10
C THR A 168 -4.25 3.56 19.66
N ARG A 169 -3.19 4.31 19.97
CA ARG A 169 -1.81 3.93 19.63
C ARG A 169 -1.39 2.65 20.35
N ALA A 170 -1.73 2.49 21.62
CA ALA A 170 -1.46 1.28 22.39
C ALA A 170 -2.19 0.07 21.79
N LYS A 171 -3.49 0.20 21.47
CA LYS A 171 -4.27 -0.85 20.78
C LYS A 171 -3.64 -1.24 19.45
N MET A 172 -3.27 -0.27 18.62
CA MET A 172 -2.63 -0.52 17.32
C MET A 172 -1.29 -1.25 17.44
N LYS A 173 -0.49 -0.90 18.45
CA LYS A 173 0.77 -1.58 18.73
C LYS A 173 0.51 -3.05 19.09
N SER A 174 -0.43 -3.30 20.01
CA SER A 174 -0.82 -4.65 20.41
C SER A 174 -1.28 -5.51 19.23
N ILE A 175 -2.18 -4.99 18.37
CA ILE A 175 -2.66 -5.72 17.18
C ILE A 175 -1.51 -6.07 16.23
N ARG A 176 -0.55 -5.14 16.06
CA ARG A 176 0.59 -5.34 15.16
C ARG A 176 1.56 -6.39 15.68
N GLU A 177 1.83 -6.36 16.99
CA GLU A 177 2.77 -7.27 17.66
C GLU A 177 2.18 -8.65 17.90
N ASN A 178 0.85 -8.79 17.84
CA ASN A 178 0.19 -10.07 18.02
C ASN A 178 0.51 -11.04 16.87
N GLN A 179 1.27 -12.09 17.19
CA GLN A 179 1.68 -13.11 16.22
C GLN A 179 0.63 -14.21 16.00
N SER A 180 -0.38 -14.33 16.87
CA SER A 180 -1.43 -15.34 16.72
C SER A 180 -2.54 -14.91 15.75
N LEU A 181 -2.59 -13.64 15.36
CA LEU A 181 -3.56 -13.13 14.40
C LEU A 181 -3.06 -13.25 12.96
N SER A 182 -3.94 -13.74 12.08
CA SER A 182 -3.74 -13.62 10.63
C SER A 182 -3.75 -12.16 10.20
N GLU A 183 -3.17 -11.85 9.05
CA GLU A 183 -3.15 -10.48 8.51
C GLU A 183 -4.56 -9.93 8.25
N ASP A 184 -5.50 -10.79 7.83
CA ASP A 184 -6.91 -10.41 7.65
C ASP A 184 -7.57 -10.06 8.99
N ALA A 185 -7.30 -10.85 10.04
CA ALA A 185 -7.80 -10.57 11.40
C ALA A 185 -7.20 -9.28 11.98
N LYS A 186 -5.89 -9.07 11.82
CA LYS A 186 -5.23 -7.80 12.21
C LYS A 186 -5.86 -6.61 11.52
N LYS A 187 -6.12 -6.72 10.21
CA LYS A 187 -6.75 -5.65 9.44
C LYS A 187 -8.15 -5.33 9.98
N GLN A 188 -8.97 -6.34 10.27
CA GLN A 188 -10.30 -6.14 10.86
C GLN A 188 -10.23 -5.44 12.22
N GLN A 189 -9.32 -5.86 13.11
CA GLN A 189 -9.14 -5.23 14.42
C GLN A 189 -8.63 -3.80 14.32
N VAL A 190 -7.72 -3.52 13.37
CA VAL A 190 -7.26 -2.15 13.08
C VAL A 190 -8.43 -1.27 12.62
N MET A 191 -9.30 -1.77 11.73
CA MET A 191 -10.47 -1.02 11.28
C MET A 191 -11.46 -0.74 12.41
N ALA A 192 -11.70 -1.72 13.29
CA ALA A 192 -12.52 -1.53 14.49
C ALA A 192 -11.92 -0.46 15.43
N ALA A 193 -10.62 -0.53 15.72
CA ALA A 193 -9.95 0.45 16.56
C ALA A 193 -10.03 1.88 16.01
N PHE A 194 -9.97 2.05 14.68
CA PHE A 194 -10.18 3.37 14.06
C PHE A 194 -11.64 3.84 14.12
N LYS A 195 -12.61 2.93 14.04
CA LYS A 195 -14.03 3.26 14.22
C LYS A 195 -14.29 3.72 15.66
N ASP A 196 -13.79 2.98 16.64
CA ASP A 196 -13.89 3.33 18.06
C ASP A 196 -13.25 4.69 18.34
N GLN A 197 -12.06 4.95 17.77
CA GLN A 197 -11.40 6.24 17.88
C GLN A 197 -12.28 7.37 17.34
N ARG A 198 -12.92 7.17 16.18
CA ARG A 198 -13.79 8.18 15.57
C ARG A 198 -15.04 8.44 16.43
N GLU A 199 -15.64 7.40 16.98
CA GLU A 199 -16.79 7.53 17.88
C GLU A 199 -16.41 8.24 19.19
N GLY A 200 -15.27 7.89 19.79
CA GLY A 200 -14.74 8.56 20.97
C GLY A 200 -14.47 10.05 20.71
N MET A 201 -13.90 10.38 19.56
CA MET A 201 -13.65 11.76 19.15
C MET A 201 -14.96 12.54 18.99
N ASN A 202 -15.97 11.96 18.34
CA ASN A 202 -17.29 12.61 18.21
C ASN A 202 -17.91 12.92 19.58
N LYS A 203 -17.75 12.05 20.58
CA LYS A 203 -18.25 12.31 21.95
C LYS A 203 -17.54 13.47 22.66
N ILE A 204 -16.30 13.82 22.27
CA ILE A 204 -15.52 14.91 22.88
C ILE A 204 -15.89 16.27 22.25
N LEU A 205 -16.26 16.27 20.96
CA LEU A 205 -16.51 17.47 20.18
C LEU A 205 -17.96 17.94 20.29
N THR A 206 -18.15 19.25 20.26
CA THR A 206 -19.50 19.83 20.12
C THR A 206 -20.07 19.58 18.72
N PRO A 207 -21.40 19.63 18.53
CA PRO A 207 -22.01 19.46 17.21
C PRO A 207 -21.45 20.42 16.15
N GLU A 208 -21.14 21.66 16.54
CA GLU A 208 -20.54 22.66 15.65
C GLU A 208 -19.10 22.29 15.25
N GLN A 209 -18.30 21.82 16.20
CA GLN A 209 -16.94 21.34 15.95
C GLN A 209 -16.91 20.08 15.07
N GLN A 210 -17.88 19.16 15.26
CA GLN A 210 -18.05 17.98 14.41
C GLN A 210 -18.33 18.39 12.96
N LYS A 211 -19.27 19.32 12.74
CA LYS A 211 -19.61 19.82 11.40
C LYS A 211 -18.41 20.50 10.75
N LYS A 212 -17.64 21.29 11.51
CA LYS A 212 -16.40 21.90 11.03
C LYS A 212 -15.40 20.83 10.62
N MET A 213 -15.16 19.82 11.47
CA MET A 213 -14.26 18.70 11.16
C MET A 213 -14.68 17.95 9.89
N GLU A 214 -15.97 17.70 9.69
CA GLU A 214 -16.46 17.02 8.48
C GLU A 214 -16.18 17.82 7.22
N SER A 215 -16.36 19.14 7.25
CA SER A 215 -16.07 20.01 6.11
C SER A 215 -14.57 20.12 5.77
N MET A 216 -13.70 19.82 6.74
CA MET A 216 -12.24 19.78 6.55
C MET A 216 -11.75 18.45 5.94
N ARG A 217 -12.64 17.45 5.81
CA ARG A 217 -12.25 16.19 5.16
C ARG A 217 -12.02 16.40 3.67
N PRO A 218 -10.94 15.85 3.10
CA PRO A 218 -10.69 15.98 1.67
C PRO A 218 -11.86 15.38 0.87
N LYS A 219 -12.36 16.15 -0.11
CA LYS A 219 -13.53 15.81 -0.97
C LYS A 219 -13.46 14.43 -1.64
N HIS A 220 -12.29 13.81 -1.67
CA HIS A 220 -12.10 12.44 -2.18
C HIS A 220 -12.67 11.34 -1.28
N MET A 221 -12.94 11.60 0.02
CA MET A 221 -13.57 10.63 0.92
C MET A 221 -15.11 10.72 0.97
N HIS A 222 -15.71 11.74 0.35
CA HIS A 222 -17.17 11.90 0.28
C HIS A 222 -17.84 11.06 -0.83
N ARG A 223 -17.06 10.29 -1.61
CA ARG A 223 -17.57 9.55 -2.77
C ARG A 223 -18.01 8.11 -2.46
N GLU A 224 -18.31 7.79 -1.20
CA GLU A 224 -18.92 6.52 -0.80
C GLU A 224 -19.89 6.75 0.37
N ALA A 225 -20.98 7.45 0.09
CA ALA A 225 -22.22 7.42 0.87
C ALA A 225 -23.33 8.04 0.02
N LYS A 226 -23.73 7.33 -1.02
CA LYS A 226 -25.02 7.54 -1.68
C LYS A 226 -25.54 6.20 -2.14
#